data_AF-A0AAU1L750-F1
#
_entry.id   AF-A0AAU1L750-F1
#
_cell.length_a   1.000
_cell.length_b   1.000
_cell.length_c   1.000
_cell.angle_alpha   90.00
_cell.angle_beta   90.00
_cell.angle_gamma   90.00
#
_symmetry.space_group_name_H-M   'P 1'
#
loop_
_entity.id
_entity.type
_entity.pdbx_description
1 polymer ?
#
loop_
_entity_poly.entity_id
_entity_poly.type
_entity_poly.pdbx_seq_one_letter_code
_entity_poly.pdbx_strand_id
1 'polypeptide(L)'
;MTTTHEHTAAHAPEHTPRMGWAQHVPDVYKAVVGLEIASKKGLDPVLVELVKIRASQINHCAFCLDMHAKDALAAGETVERIVQLAAWEESRHFYTEKEAAALELTEAVTVLTDGFVPDEVYEKAAKHFEEKELAQLIAVIATINVWNRFAVTTRMVPGHYTPGMFK
;
A
#
# COMPACT_ATOMS: atom_id res chain seq x y z
N MET A 1 -16.46 37.19 -17.68
CA MET A 1 -17.28 36.85 -16.50
C MET A 1 -16.95 35.42 -16.12
N THR A 2 -15.96 35.23 -15.25
CA THR A 2 -15.57 33.91 -14.72
C THR A 2 -16.42 33.66 -13.49
N THR A 3 -17.42 32.81 -13.62
CA THR A 3 -18.22 32.32 -12.49
C THR A 3 -17.36 31.33 -11.69
N THR A 4 -16.80 31.80 -10.60
CA THR A 4 -16.29 30.94 -9.52
C THR A 4 -17.48 30.25 -8.87
N HIS A 5 -17.67 28.97 -9.18
CA HIS A 5 -18.58 28.12 -8.41
C HIS A 5 -17.89 27.73 -7.10
N GLU A 6 -18.06 28.56 -6.06
CA GLU A 6 -17.83 28.14 -4.68
C GLU A 6 -18.92 27.12 -4.32
N HIS A 7 -18.64 25.84 -4.52
CA HIS A 7 -19.46 24.77 -3.95
C HIS A 7 -19.15 24.63 -2.46
N THR A 8 -19.86 25.42 -1.64
CA THR A 8 -19.86 25.36 -0.17
C THR A 8 -20.77 24.25 0.37
N ALA A 9 -20.75 23.07 -0.25
CA ALA A 9 -21.38 21.91 0.37
C ALA A 9 -20.47 21.41 1.50
N ALA A 10 -20.94 21.43 2.75
CA ALA A 10 -20.18 20.89 3.88
C ALA A 10 -19.94 19.39 3.67
N HIS A 11 -18.68 18.95 3.80
CA HIS A 11 -18.33 17.53 3.75
C HIS A 11 -18.95 16.76 4.92
N ALA A 12 -19.17 15.45 4.74
CA ALA A 12 -19.63 14.58 5.81
C ALA A 12 -18.62 14.55 6.99
N PRO A 13 -19.07 14.40 8.25
CA PRO A 13 -18.17 14.37 9.40
C PRO A 13 -17.30 13.11 9.39
N GLU A 14 -16.11 13.21 10.00
CA GLU A 14 -15.24 12.07 10.24
C GLU A 14 -15.90 11.04 11.16
N HIS A 15 -15.57 9.77 10.96
CA HIS A 15 -15.99 8.71 11.86
C HIS A 15 -14.99 8.57 13.02
N THR A 16 -15.45 8.07 14.17
CA THR A 16 -14.56 7.72 15.28
C THR A 16 -13.93 6.34 15.04
N PRO A 17 -12.62 6.15 15.29
CA PRO A 17 -12.02 4.83 15.33
C PRO A 17 -12.75 3.91 16.31
N ARG A 18 -12.93 2.64 15.94
CA ARG A 18 -13.55 1.63 16.81
C ARG A 18 -12.68 1.29 18.01
N MET A 19 -11.35 1.29 17.83
CA MET A 19 -10.40 0.90 18.86
C MET A 19 -8.99 1.43 18.56
N GLY A 20 -8.31 1.90 19.60
CA GLY A 20 -6.86 2.09 19.60
C GLY A 20 -6.13 0.79 19.90
N TRP A 21 -6.00 -0.10 18.91
CA TRP A 21 -5.46 -1.45 19.15
C TRP A 21 -4.01 -1.43 19.64
N ALA A 22 -3.19 -0.49 19.15
CA ALA A 22 -1.78 -0.36 19.53
C ALA A 22 -1.62 -0.05 21.04
N GLN A 23 -2.57 0.68 21.65
CA GLN A 23 -2.56 0.93 23.09
C GLN A 23 -2.92 -0.31 23.91
N HIS A 24 -3.75 -1.20 23.37
CA HIS A 24 -4.17 -2.43 24.05
C HIS A 24 -3.17 -3.57 23.92
N VAL A 25 -2.45 -3.66 22.79
CA VAL A 25 -1.47 -4.72 22.52
C VAL A 25 -0.13 -4.13 22.02
N PRO A 26 0.59 -3.37 22.85
CA PRO A 26 1.81 -2.67 22.44
C PRO A 26 2.91 -3.60 21.91
N ASP A 27 3.01 -4.82 22.44
CA ASP A 27 3.99 -5.80 21.96
C ASP A 27 3.66 -6.32 20.55
N VAL A 28 2.36 -6.48 20.23
CA VAL A 28 1.93 -6.82 18.87
C VAL A 28 2.23 -5.67 17.92
N TYR A 29 1.90 -4.43 18.30
CA TYR A 29 2.24 -3.26 17.50
C TYR A 29 3.75 -3.17 17.21
N LYS A 30 4.58 -3.36 18.24
CA LYS A 30 6.04 -3.38 18.10
C LYS A 30 6.52 -4.48 17.15
N ALA A 31 5.92 -5.68 17.21
CA ALA A 31 6.27 -6.77 16.31
C ALA A 31 5.93 -6.44 14.84
N VAL A 32 4.74 -5.86 14.58
CA VAL A 32 4.34 -5.46 13.22
C VAL A 32 5.23 -4.32 12.70
N VAL A 33 5.62 -3.36 13.53
CA VAL A 33 6.61 -2.33 13.17
C VAL A 33 7.97 -2.95 12.85
N GLY A 34 8.42 -3.94 13.65
CA GLY A 34 9.65 -4.67 13.38
C GLY A 34 9.62 -5.37 12.03
N LEU A 35 8.48 -5.96 11.67
CA LEU A 35 8.26 -6.58 10.37
C LEU A 35 8.31 -5.54 9.23
N GLU A 36 7.66 -4.38 9.39
CA GLU A 36 7.71 -3.25 8.43
C GLU A 36 9.13 -2.73 8.20
N ILE A 37 9.96 -2.65 9.25
CA ILE A 37 11.35 -2.23 9.11
C ILE A 37 12.18 -3.30 8.39
N ALA A 38 11.93 -4.58 8.69
CA ALA A 38 12.70 -5.68 8.11
C ALA A 38 12.36 -5.93 6.63
N SER A 39 11.07 -5.89 6.28
CA SER A 39 10.52 -6.30 4.98
C SER A 39 11.01 -5.44 3.82
N LYS A 40 11.20 -4.13 4.04
CA LYS A 40 11.61 -3.20 2.98
C LYS A 40 13.13 -3.09 2.75
N LYS A 41 13.97 -3.81 3.52
CA LYS A 41 15.43 -3.64 3.42
C LYS A 41 15.96 -4.09 2.06
N GLY A 42 16.60 -3.17 1.36
CA GLY A 42 17.25 -3.42 0.07
C GLY A 42 16.32 -3.30 -1.13
N LEU A 43 15.07 -2.88 -0.94
CA LEU A 43 14.14 -2.54 -2.02
C LEU A 43 14.16 -1.05 -2.31
N ASP A 44 13.82 -0.70 -3.55
CA ASP A 44 13.53 0.67 -3.94
C ASP A 44 12.32 1.21 -3.11
N PRO A 45 12.47 2.34 -2.40
CA PRO A 45 11.38 2.95 -1.65
C PRO A 45 10.12 3.24 -2.49
N VAL A 46 10.26 3.63 -3.76
CA VAL A 46 9.12 3.90 -4.64
C VAL A 46 8.36 2.61 -4.91
N LEU A 47 9.07 1.53 -5.26
CA LEU A 47 8.47 0.21 -5.48
C LEU A 47 7.71 -0.27 -4.23
N VAL A 48 8.31 -0.09 -3.05
CA VAL A 48 7.68 -0.45 -1.76
C VAL A 48 6.36 0.28 -1.58
N GLU A 49 6.31 1.58 -1.84
CA GLU A 49 5.07 2.35 -1.67
C GLU A 49 4.03 2.03 -2.76
N LEU A 50 4.42 1.77 -4.01
CA LEU A 50 3.49 1.29 -5.06
C LEU A 50 2.82 -0.03 -4.65
N VAL A 51 3.59 -1.01 -4.18
CA VAL A 51 3.07 -2.29 -3.67
C VAL A 51 2.08 -2.07 -2.54
N LYS A 52 2.43 -1.19 -1.59
CA LYS A 52 1.58 -0.91 -0.42
C LYS A 52 0.28 -0.20 -0.81
N ILE A 53 0.33 0.74 -1.74
CA ILE A 53 -0.87 1.41 -2.27
C ILE A 53 -1.76 0.38 -2.96
N ARG A 54 -1.21 -0.46 -3.86
CA ARG A 54 -2.01 -1.43 -4.62
C ARG A 54 -2.71 -2.45 -3.73
N ALA A 55 -2.00 -3.06 -2.78
CA ALA A 55 -2.61 -3.96 -1.80
C ALA A 55 -3.71 -3.25 -0.98
N SER A 56 -3.48 -1.99 -0.61
CA SER A 56 -4.46 -1.19 0.15
C SER A 56 -5.69 -0.80 -0.66
N GLN A 57 -5.57 -0.63 -1.99
CA GLN A 57 -6.71 -0.41 -2.89
C GLN A 57 -7.61 -1.65 -2.90
N ILE A 58 -7.02 -2.83 -3.07
CA ILE A 58 -7.73 -4.12 -3.07
C ILE A 58 -8.41 -4.37 -1.72
N ASN A 59 -7.72 -4.09 -0.61
CA ASN A 59 -8.26 -4.29 0.74
C ASN A 59 -9.16 -3.14 1.24
N HIS A 60 -9.41 -2.11 0.42
CA HIS A 60 -10.20 -0.93 0.78
C HIS A 60 -9.72 -0.19 2.06
N CYS A 61 -8.40 -0.16 2.32
CA CYS A 61 -7.83 0.53 3.49
C CYS A 61 -7.59 2.03 3.20
N ALA A 62 -8.61 2.88 3.41
CA ALA A 62 -8.48 4.33 3.20
C ALA A 62 -7.34 4.98 4.01
N PHE A 63 -7.13 4.57 5.26
CA PHE A 63 -6.01 5.05 6.09
C PHE A 63 -4.65 4.75 5.45
N CYS A 64 -4.47 3.51 4.99
CA CYS A 64 -3.23 3.06 4.38
C CYS A 64 -3.00 3.76 3.02
N LEU A 65 -4.07 3.97 2.24
CA LEU A 65 -4.00 4.72 0.99
C LEU A 65 -3.53 6.17 1.20
N ASP A 66 -4.10 6.87 2.19
CA ASP A 66 -3.67 8.23 2.53
C ASP A 66 -2.20 8.27 2.93
N MET A 67 -1.76 7.35 3.80
CA MET A 67 -0.39 7.27 4.27
C MET A 67 0.60 6.99 3.13
N HIS A 68 0.38 5.89 2.40
CA HIS A 68 1.35 5.42 1.41
C HIS A 68 1.37 6.28 0.14
N ALA A 69 0.26 6.93 -0.23
CA ALA A 69 0.28 7.92 -1.30
C ALA A 69 1.15 9.14 -0.90
N LYS A 70 1.03 9.64 0.33
CA LYS A 70 1.86 10.75 0.84
C LYS A 70 3.33 10.36 0.93
N ASP A 71 3.64 9.14 1.38
CA ASP A 71 5.02 8.64 1.44
C ASP A 71 5.62 8.41 0.04
N ALA A 72 4.85 7.89 -0.91
CA ALA A 72 5.27 7.74 -2.31
C ALA A 72 5.63 9.10 -2.93
N LEU A 73 4.75 10.10 -2.76
CA LEU A 73 5.01 11.47 -3.25
C LEU A 73 6.26 12.07 -2.59
N ALA A 74 6.45 11.86 -1.29
CA ALA A 74 7.66 12.30 -0.58
C ALA A 74 8.93 11.57 -1.05
N ALA A 75 8.81 10.36 -1.57
CA ALA A 75 9.90 9.58 -2.17
C ALA A 75 10.17 9.93 -3.65
N GLY A 76 9.39 10.84 -4.25
CA GLY A 76 9.59 11.31 -5.63
C GLY A 76 8.68 10.65 -6.67
N GLU A 77 7.69 9.86 -6.25
CA GLU A 77 6.65 9.36 -7.15
C GLU A 77 5.70 10.48 -7.60
N THR A 78 4.95 10.25 -8.68
CA THR A 78 4.03 11.18 -9.31
C THR A 78 2.58 10.86 -8.99
N VAL A 79 1.73 11.91 -8.94
CA VAL A 79 0.28 11.74 -8.78
C VAL A 79 -0.31 10.92 -9.93
N GLU A 80 0.16 11.12 -11.16
CA GLU A 80 -0.30 10.39 -12.34
C GLU A 80 -0.12 8.88 -12.17
N ARG A 81 1.09 8.41 -11.84
CA ARG A 81 1.35 6.99 -11.60
C ARG A 81 0.59 6.42 -10.40
N ILE A 82 0.35 7.21 -9.34
CA ILE A 82 -0.46 6.76 -8.19
C ILE A 82 -1.93 6.58 -8.59
N VAL A 83 -2.49 7.50 -9.38
CA VAL A 83 -3.88 7.42 -9.85
C VAL A 83 -4.07 6.22 -10.77
N GLN A 84 -3.14 5.99 -11.70
CA GLN A 84 -3.20 4.87 -12.65
C GLN A 84 -3.11 3.50 -11.98
N LEU A 85 -2.57 3.43 -10.75
CA LEU A 85 -2.29 2.17 -10.06
C LEU A 85 -3.54 1.30 -9.85
N ALA A 86 -4.71 1.93 -9.73
CA ALA A 86 -5.98 1.21 -9.61
C ALA A 86 -6.33 0.38 -10.86
N ALA A 87 -5.79 0.75 -12.02
CA ALA A 87 -5.99 0.13 -13.33
C ALA A 87 -4.62 -0.03 -14.06
N TRP A 88 -3.60 -0.47 -13.33
CA TRP A 88 -2.22 -0.52 -13.83
C TRP A 88 -2.03 -1.45 -15.04
N GLU A 89 -2.86 -2.49 -15.19
CA GLU A 89 -2.81 -3.42 -16.32
C GLU A 89 -3.11 -2.73 -17.65
N GLU A 90 -4.15 -1.89 -17.68
CA GLU A 90 -4.55 -1.08 -18.85
C GLU A 90 -3.59 0.09 -19.10
N SER A 91 -2.82 0.47 -18.08
CA SER A 91 -1.89 1.60 -18.08
C SER A 91 -0.43 1.15 -17.92
N ARG A 92 -0.11 -0.10 -18.30
CA ARG A 92 1.19 -0.75 -18.05
C ARG A 92 2.40 0.08 -18.46
N HIS A 93 2.29 0.87 -19.52
CA HIS A 93 3.35 1.74 -20.05
C HIS A 93 3.84 2.82 -19.07
N PHE A 94 3.10 3.10 -17.99
CA PHE A 94 3.58 3.96 -16.92
C PHE A 94 4.60 3.28 -15.99
N TYR A 95 4.67 1.95 -15.97
CA TYR A 95 5.47 1.17 -15.04
C TYR A 95 6.55 0.36 -15.77
N THR A 96 7.69 0.15 -15.12
CA THR A 96 8.72 -0.76 -15.62
C THR A 96 8.24 -2.21 -15.54
N GLU A 97 8.86 -3.12 -16.29
CA GLU A 97 8.51 -4.55 -16.20
C GLU A 97 8.75 -5.14 -14.80
N LYS A 98 9.76 -4.63 -14.08
CA LYS A 98 10.02 -5.01 -12.69
C LYS A 98 8.89 -4.56 -11.75
N GLU A 99 8.42 -3.33 -11.91
CA GLU A 99 7.27 -2.81 -11.15
C GLU A 99 5.98 -3.56 -11.51
N ALA A 100 5.70 -3.78 -12.79
CA ALA A 100 4.53 -4.52 -13.26
C ALA A 100 4.51 -5.95 -12.70
N ALA A 101 5.64 -6.66 -12.70
CA ALA A 101 5.73 -8.00 -12.11
C ALA A 101 5.50 -7.97 -10.58
N ALA A 102 5.98 -6.93 -9.89
CA ALA A 102 5.72 -6.76 -8.47
C ALA A 102 4.24 -6.45 -8.17
N LEU A 103 3.58 -5.65 -9.00
CA LEU A 103 2.15 -5.35 -8.87
C LEU A 103 1.30 -6.60 -9.10
N GLU A 104 1.59 -7.39 -10.12
CA GLU A 104 0.93 -8.67 -10.40
C GLU A 104 1.06 -9.67 -9.23
N LEU A 105 2.27 -9.82 -8.69
CA LEU A 105 2.51 -10.64 -7.49
C LEU A 105 1.76 -10.06 -6.27
N THR A 106 1.69 -8.74 -6.14
CA THR A 106 0.96 -8.06 -5.06
C THR A 106 -0.52 -8.42 -5.08
N GLU A 107 -1.15 -8.44 -6.26
CA GLU A 107 -2.56 -8.82 -6.39
C GLU A 107 -2.77 -10.28 -5.99
N ALA A 108 -1.97 -11.19 -6.56
CA ALA A 108 -2.09 -12.63 -6.31
C ALA A 108 -1.89 -13.01 -4.83
N VAL A 109 -0.95 -12.37 -4.14
CA VAL A 109 -0.70 -12.61 -2.71
C VAL A 109 -1.75 -11.91 -1.83
N THR A 110 -2.36 -10.80 -2.30
CA THR A 110 -3.39 -10.09 -1.53
C THR A 110 -4.72 -10.85 -1.55
N VAL A 111 -5.10 -11.46 -2.68
CA VAL A 111 -6.37 -12.18 -2.87
C VAL A 111 -6.17 -13.70 -2.83
N LEU A 112 -5.61 -14.22 -1.73
CA LEU A 112 -5.42 -15.67 -1.52
C LEU A 112 -6.73 -16.48 -1.42
N THR A 113 -7.90 -15.83 -1.45
CA THR A 113 -9.20 -16.52 -1.33
C THR A 113 -9.62 -17.26 -2.60
N ASP A 114 -9.02 -16.95 -3.74
CA ASP A 114 -9.36 -17.55 -5.05
C ASP A 114 -8.43 -18.71 -5.44
N GLY A 115 -7.62 -19.22 -4.50
CA GLY A 115 -6.74 -20.38 -4.70
C GLY A 115 -5.37 -20.19 -4.07
N PHE A 116 -4.32 -20.48 -4.84
CA PHE A 116 -2.91 -20.23 -4.49
C PHE A 116 -2.31 -19.20 -5.46
N VAL A 117 -1.15 -18.63 -5.13
CA VAL A 117 -0.40 -17.77 -6.07
C VAL A 117 -0.02 -18.60 -7.28
N PRO A 118 -0.50 -18.29 -8.51
CA PRO A 118 -0.19 -19.10 -9.68
C PRO A 118 1.32 -19.16 -9.95
N ASP A 119 1.82 -20.33 -10.36
CA ASP A 119 3.26 -20.53 -10.63
C ASP A 119 3.79 -19.53 -11.65
N GLU A 120 3.01 -19.25 -12.71
CA GLU A 120 3.39 -18.28 -13.75
C GLU A 120 3.58 -16.86 -13.23
N VAL A 121 2.77 -16.42 -12.25
CA VAL A 121 2.89 -15.10 -11.61
C VAL A 121 4.17 -15.05 -10.77
N TYR A 122 4.43 -16.10 -10.00
CA TYR A 122 5.66 -16.22 -9.21
C TYR A 122 6.91 -16.24 -10.11
N GLU A 123 6.93 -17.08 -11.13
CA GLU A 123 8.06 -17.21 -12.07
C GLU A 123 8.33 -15.90 -12.83
N LYS A 124 7.28 -15.14 -13.16
CA LYS A 124 7.42 -13.82 -13.77
C LYS A 124 8.12 -12.84 -12.84
N ALA A 125 7.71 -12.77 -11.57
CA ALA A 125 8.41 -11.95 -10.58
C ALA A 125 9.85 -12.43 -10.38
N ALA A 126 10.09 -13.73 -10.22
CA ALA A 126 11.42 -14.30 -9.99
C ALA A 126 12.45 -13.97 -11.11
N LYS A 127 12.01 -13.70 -12.34
CA LYS A 127 12.90 -13.26 -13.44
C LYS A 127 13.45 -11.84 -13.27
N HIS A 128 12.85 -11.01 -12.43
CA HIS A 128 13.18 -9.59 -12.29
C HIS A 128 13.82 -9.22 -10.95
N PHE A 129 13.92 -10.17 -10.02
CA PHE A 129 14.40 -9.95 -8.66
C PHE A 129 15.41 -11.04 -8.28
N GLU A 130 16.50 -10.65 -7.61
CA GLU A 130 17.35 -11.61 -6.91
C GLU A 130 16.55 -12.30 -5.80
N GLU A 131 16.87 -13.55 -5.43
CA GLU A 131 16.04 -14.33 -4.48
C GLU A 131 15.78 -13.60 -3.15
N LYS A 132 16.81 -12.93 -2.60
CA LYS A 132 16.68 -12.12 -1.39
C LYS A 132 15.76 -10.92 -1.59
N GLU A 133 15.84 -10.28 -2.74
CA GLU A 133 15.01 -9.12 -3.09
C GLU A 133 13.54 -9.55 -3.29
N LEU A 134 13.31 -10.70 -3.93
CA LEU A 134 11.98 -11.30 -4.08
C LEU A 134 11.38 -11.69 -2.73
N ALA A 135 12.17 -12.30 -1.84
CA ALA A 135 11.72 -12.63 -0.49
C ALA A 135 11.32 -11.37 0.30
N GLN A 136 12.05 -10.26 0.11
CA GLN A 136 11.68 -8.97 0.68
C GLN A 136 10.40 -8.41 0.08
N LEU A 137 10.22 -8.50 -1.24
CA LEU A 137 8.98 -8.09 -1.90
C LEU A 137 7.76 -8.86 -1.34
N ILE A 138 7.87 -10.18 -1.22
CA ILE A 138 6.83 -11.02 -0.59
C ILE A 138 6.57 -10.58 0.86
N ALA A 139 7.63 -10.30 1.62
CA ALA A 139 7.50 -9.80 2.99
C ALA A 139 6.78 -8.45 3.04
N VAL A 140 7.06 -7.51 2.13
CA VAL A 140 6.36 -6.22 2.04
C VAL A 140 4.87 -6.44 1.78
N ILE A 141 4.52 -7.30 0.81
CA ILE A 141 3.13 -7.59 0.46
C ILE A 141 2.38 -8.21 1.64
N ALA A 142 2.99 -9.17 2.34
CA ALA A 142 2.41 -9.76 3.54
C ALA A 142 2.23 -8.72 4.67
N THR A 143 3.23 -7.86 4.85
CA THR A 143 3.22 -6.82 5.91
C THR A 143 2.11 -5.80 5.69
N ILE A 144 1.93 -5.29 4.48
CA ILE A 144 0.83 -4.34 4.20
C ILE A 144 -0.53 -4.99 4.38
N ASN A 145 -0.66 -6.28 4.04
CA ASN A 145 -1.87 -7.04 4.29
C ASN A 145 -2.20 -7.16 5.78
N VAL A 146 -1.20 -7.26 6.66
CA VAL A 146 -1.39 -7.18 8.13
C VAL A 146 -1.88 -5.78 8.54
N TRP A 147 -1.23 -4.72 8.07
CA TRP A 147 -1.64 -3.34 8.37
C TRP A 147 -3.06 -3.03 7.91
N ASN A 148 -3.42 -3.43 6.68
CA ASN A 148 -4.77 -3.23 6.14
C ASN A 148 -5.82 -3.90 7.04
N ARG A 149 -5.57 -5.12 7.52
CA ARG A 149 -6.48 -5.87 8.41
C ARG A 149 -6.71 -5.15 9.74
N PHE A 150 -5.66 -4.63 10.36
CA PHE A 150 -5.81 -3.82 11.57
C PHE A 150 -6.59 -2.54 11.27
N ALA A 151 -6.14 -1.74 10.30
CA ALA A 151 -6.69 -0.42 10.03
C ALA A 151 -8.17 -0.44 9.61
N VAL A 152 -8.57 -1.37 8.75
CA VAL A 152 -9.97 -1.53 8.32
C VAL A 152 -10.84 -2.04 9.47
N THR A 153 -10.37 -3.04 10.22
CA THR A 153 -11.13 -3.63 11.33
C THR A 153 -11.39 -2.59 12.43
N THR A 154 -10.38 -1.78 12.76
CA THR A 154 -10.48 -0.76 13.81
C THR A 154 -10.97 0.60 13.32
N ARG A 155 -11.29 0.75 12.02
CA ARG A 155 -11.77 2.00 11.41
C ARG A 155 -10.81 3.18 11.66
N MET A 156 -9.53 2.99 11.34
CA MET A 156 -8.56 4.09 11.40
C MET A 156 -8.94 5.21 10.42
N VAL A 157 -8.75 6.47 10.85
CA VAL A 157 -9.21 7.66 10.12
C VAL A 157 -8.09 8.23 9.24
N PRO A 158 -8.25 8.32 7.91
CA PRO A 158 -7.26 8.92 7.01
C PRO A 158 -7.21 10.45 7.14
N GLY A 159 -6.22 11.08 6.50
CA GLY A 159 -6.14 12.53 6.30
C GLY A 159 -5.19 13.24 7.27
N HIS A 160 -4.92 12.63 8.42
CA HIS A 160 -4.13 13.22 9.50
C HIS A 160 -2.64 12.88 9.45
N TYR A 161 -2.23 11.94 8.59
CA TYR A 161 -0.81 11.55 8.45
C TYR A 161 0.01 12.59 7.69
N THR A 162 1.27 12.75 8.09
CA THR A 162 2.31 13.50 7.37
C THR A 162 3.56 12.64 7.19
N PRO A 163 4.25 12.71 6.03
CA PRO A 163 5.44 11.90 5.77
C PRO A 163 6.48 12.00 6.88
N GLY A 164 6.90 10.84 7.39
CA GLY A 164 7.91 10.75 8.46
C GLY A 164 7.37 10.83 9.88
N MET A 165 6.05 10.95 10.09
CA MET A 165 5.42 10.97 11.43
C MET A 165 5.77 9.76 12.31
N PHE A 166 6.06 8.60 11.69
CA PHE A 166 6.34 7.34 12.39
C PHE A 166 7.76 6.80 12.15
N LYS A 167 8.69 7.65 11.70
CA LYS A 167 10.11 7.30 11.51
C LYS A 167 10.92 7.41 12.80
#